data_AF-A0A3E2BP01-F1
#
_entry.id   AF-A0A3E2BP01-F1
#
_cell.length_a   1.000
_cell.length_b   1.000
_cell.length_c   1.000
_cell.angle_alpha   90.00
_cell.angle_beta   90.00
_cell.angle_gamma   90.00
#
_symmetry.space_group_name_H-M   'P 1'
#
loop_
_entity.id
_entity.type
_entity.pdbx_description
1 polymer ?
#
loop_
_entity_poly.entity_id
_entity_poly.type
_entity_poly.pdbx_seq_one_letter_code
_entity_poly.pdbx_strand_id
1 'polypeptide(L)'
;MKPKAWITFALGAFLFILGIWTLAAYRSPGSVVPLLIGGSLVYLSWTRSRTATLVFGHTTIVVGCFLVTWGIYLLPQSQPTFAHILGRPLFWGFISIFGGICANYHGFCACVRRKSPGD
;
A
#
# COMPACT_ATOMS: atom_id res chain seq x y z
N MET A 1 -15.01 4.78 -18.52
CA MET A 1 -13.96 4.21 -17.64
C MET A 1 -14.37 2.79 -17.27
N LYS A 2 -13.49 1.77 -17.37
CA LYS A 2 -13.88 0.39 -17.01
C LYS A 2 -14.16 0.30 -15.50
N PRO A 3 -15.24 -0.35 -15.05
CA PRO A 3 -15.74 -0.30 -13.67
C PRO A 3 -14.71 -0.75 -12.61
N LYS A 4 -13.74 -1.58 -12.98
CA LYS A 4 -12.72 -2.11 -12.04
C LYS A 4 -11.56 -1.14 -11.74
N ALA A 5 -11.28 -0.17 -12.62
CA ALA A 5 -10.19 0.79 -12.38
C ALA A 5 -10.57 1.92 -11.42
N TRP A 6 -11.88 2.16 -11.27
CA TRP A 6 -12.40 3.08 -10.28
C TRP A 6 -12.09 2.62 -8.85
N ILE A 7 -12.15 1.30 -8.61
CA ILE A 7 -11.91 0.72 -7.27
C ILE A 7 -10.46 0.96 -6.82
N THR A 8 -9.47 0.69 -7.68
CA THR A 8 -8.05 0.93 -7.37
C THR A 8 -7.75 2.42 -7.17
N PHE A 9 -8.39 3.29 -7.93
CA PHE A 9 -8.25 4.73 -7.77
C PHE A 9 -8.87 5.22 -6.46
N ALA A 10 -10.11 4.79 -6.15
CA ALA A 10 -10.81 5.14 -4.92
C ALA A 10 -10.08 4.63 -3.68
N LEU A 11 -9.57 3.40 -3.71
CA LEU A 11 -8.74 2.84 -2.65
C LEU A 11 -7.45 3.64 -2.46
N GLY A 12 -6.76 3.98 -3.57
CA GLY A 12 -5.55 4.79 -3.53
C GLY A 12 -5.80 6.18 -2.94
N ALA A 13 -6.86 6.87 -3.38
CA ALA A 13 -7.25 8.17 -2.85
C ALA A 13 -7.63 8.11 -1.37
N PHE A 14 -8.37 7.08 -0.96
CA PHE A 14 -8.71 6.86 0.45
C PHE A 14 -7.46 6.67 1.31
N LEU A 15 -6.53 5.81 0.89
CA LEU A 15 -5.28 5.57 1.61
C LEU A 15 -4.39 6.81 1.66
N PHE A 16 -4.37 7.59 0.57
CA PHE A 16 -3.61 8.84 0.52
C PHE A 16 -4.16 9.88 1.51
N ILE A 17 -5.49 10.08 1.54
CA ILE A 17 -6.14 10.99 2.49
C ILE A 17 -5.95 10.50 3.93
N LEU A 18 -6.11 9.20 4.17
CA LEU A 18 -5.89 8.59 5.48
C LEU A 18 -4.43 8.76 5.95
N GLY A 19 -3.47 8.64 5.02
CA GLY A 19 -2.06 8.91 5.29
C GLY A 19 -1.82 10.36 5.70
N ILE A 20 -2.41 11.34 4.99
CA ILE A 20 -2.31 12.76 5.35
C ILE A 20 -2.89 12.99 6.76
N TRP A 21 -4.08 12.47 7.02
CA TRP A 21 -4.76 12.65 8.30
C TRP A 21 -3.97 12.02 9.46
N THR A 22 -3.49 10.80 9.30
CA THR A 22 -2.72 10.11 10.36
C THR A 22 -1.35 10.76 10.59
N LEU A 23 -0.71 11.28 9.53
CA LEU A 23 0.55 12.02 9.66
C LEU A 23 0.34 13.33 10.43
N ALA A 24 -0.74 14.04 10.15
CA ALA A 24 -1.11 15.27 10.86
C ALA A 24 -1.50 15.02 12.32
N ALA A 25 -2.25 13.95 12.60
CA ALA A 25 -2.78 13.65 13.92
C ALA A 25 -1.77 12.98 14.87
N TYR A 26 -0.97 12.04 14.38
CA TYR A 26 -0.13 11.18 15.22
C TYR A 26 1.38 11.45 15.07
N ARG A 27 1.80 12.24 14.06
CA ARG A 27 3.22 12.51 13.71
C ARG A 27 4.10 11.25 13.76
N SER A 28 3.52 10.12 13.38
CA SER A 28 4.15 8.81 13.43
C SER A 28 4.85 8.54 12.10
N PRO A 29 6.08 8.00 12.10
CA PRO A 29 6.74 7.57 10.87
C PRO A 29 5.96 6.45 10.15
N GLY A 30 5.16 5.66 10.88
CA GLY A 30 4.29 4.64 10.29
C GLY A 30 3.17 5.22 9.41
N SER A 31 2.77 6.47 9.65
CA SER A 31 1.71 7.17 8.90
C SER A 31 2.12 7.54 7.47
N VAL A 32 3.43 7.53 7.16
CA VAL A 32 3.95 7.81 5.82
C VAL A 32 3.65 6.64 4.87
N VAL A 33 3.53 5.43 5.40
CA VAL A 33 3.31 4.20 4.61
C VAL A 33 2.00 4.23 3.81
N PRO A 34 0.82 4.45 4.42
CA PRO A 34 -0.43 4.56 3.65
C PRO A 34 -0.41 5.70 2.63
N LEU A 35 0.30 6.79 2.92
CA LEU A 35 0.44 7.92 2.01
C LEU A 35 1.20 7.51 0.74
N LEU A 36 2.35 6.84 0.89
CA LEU A 36 3.16 6.36 -0.25
C LEU A 36 2.44 5.27 -1.05
N ILE A 37 1.79 4.32 -0.36
CA ILE A 37 1.01 3.26 -1.02
C ILE A 37 -0.18 3.87 -1.77
N GLY A 38 -0.92 4.78 -1.14
CA GLY A 38 -2.06 5.46 -1.74
C GLY A 38 -1.69 6.24 -2.99
N GLY A 39 -0.62 7.05 -2.92
CA GLY A 39 -0.11 7.81 -4.08
C GLY A 39 0.35 6.90 -5.22
N SER A 40 1.04 5.81 -4.89
CA SER A 40 1.48 4.81 -5.87
C SER A 40 0.29 4.13 -6.57
N LEU A 41 -0.76 3.78 -5.84
CA LEU A 41 -1.98 3.18 -6.41
C LEU A 41 -2.73 4.14 -7.33
N VAL A 42 -2.78 5.44 -6.99
CA VAL A 42 -3.35 6.47 -7.86
C VAL A 42 -2.56 6.56 -9.17
N TYR A 43 -1.23 6.59 -9.09
CA TYR A 43 -0.35 6.62 -10.27
C TYR A 43 -0.52 5.36 -11.14
N LEU A 44 -0.51 4.17 -10.53
CA LEU A 44 -0.68 2.88 -11.23
C LEU A 44 -2.04 2.75 -11.92
N SER A 45 -3.10 3.33 -11.33
CA SER A 45 -4.42 3.36 -11.95
C SER A 45 -4.42 4.08 -13.30
N TRP A 46 -3.55 5.08 -13.46
CA TRP A 46 -3.38 5.83 -14.69
C TRP A 46 -2.51 5.10 -15.72
N THR A 47 -1.33 4.60 -15.31
CA THR A 47 -0.33 4.03 -16.22
C THR A 47 -0.68 2.60 -16.67
N ARG A 48 -1.37 1.80 -15.83
CA ARG A 48 -1.76 0.39 -16.09
C ARG A 48 -0.68 -0.51 -16.71
N SER A 49 0.60 -0.27 -16.42
CA SER A 49 1.71 -1.10 -16.92
C SER A 49 1.89 -2.34 -16.06
N ARG A 50 2.10 -3.50 -16.71
CA ARG A 50 2.45 -4.76 -16.04
C ARG A 50 3.72 -4.62 -15.20
N THR A 51 4.80 -4.13 -15.81
CA THR A 51 6.10 -3.97 -15.14
C THR A 51 5.98 -3.07 -13.93
N ALA A 52 5.28 -1.93 -14.06
CA ALA A 52 5.06 -1.02 -12.93
C ALA A 52 4.28 -1.70 -11.78
N THR A 53 3.29 -2.53 -12.11
CA THR A 53 2.48 -3.23 -11.10
C THR A 53 3.30 -4.28 -10.34
N LEU A 54 4.16 -5.03 -11.04
CA LEU A 54 5.05 -6.02 -10.44
C LEU A 54 6.15 -5.37 -9.57
N VAL A 55 6.77 -4.29 -10.07
CA VAL A 55 7.78 -3.53 -9.31
C VAL A 55 7.15 -2.93 -8.05
N PHE A 56 5.95 -2.35 -8.16
CA PHE A 56 5.21 -1.85 -7.02
C PHE A 56 4.89 -2.95 -6.01
N GLY A 57 4.36 -4.08 -6.46
CA GLY A 57 4.03 -5.20 -5.59
C GLY A 57 5.25 -5.71 -4.82
N HIS A 58 6.37 -5.94 -5.51
CA HIS A 58 7.61 -6.38 -4.89
C HIS A 58 8.18 -5.35 -3.90
N THR A 59 8.23 -4.07 -4.28
CA THR A 59 8.71 -2.99 -3.40
C THR A 59 7.85 -2.89 -2.14
N THR A 60 6.53 -3.01 -2.28
CA THR A 60 5.59 -2.94 -1.16
C THR A 60 5.77 -4.13 -0.20
N ILE A 61 6.05 -5.33 -0.71
CA ILE A 61 6.39 -6.49 0.13
C ILE A 61 7.66 -6.23 0.93
N VAL A 62 8.74 -5.79 0.26
CA VAL A 62 10.04 -5.54 0.91
C VAL A 62 9.90 -4.49 2.02
N VAL A 63 9.27 -3.35 1.71
CA VAL A 63 8.99 -2.30 2.70
C VAL A 63 8.10 -2.84 3.83
N GLY A 64 7.10 -3.65 3.50
CA GLY A 64 6.23 -4.31 4.48
C GLY A 64 7.01 -5.20 5.46
N CYS A 65 7.97 -5.99 4.98
CA CYS A 65 8.83 -6.80 5.84
C CYS A 65 9.65 -5.94 6.81
N PHE A 66 10.26 -4.85 6.33
CA PHE A 66 10.98 -3.90 7.21
C PHE A 66 10.07 -3.30 8.29
N LEU A 67 8.84 -2.92 7.92
CA LEU A 67 7.85 -2.36 8.84
C LEU A 67 7.37 -3.37 9.88
N VAL A 68 7.20 -4.63 9.50
CA VAL A 68 6.85 -5.71 10.45
C VAL A 68 8.00 -5.90 11.44
N THR A 69 9.24 -6.03 10.96
CA THR A 69 10.41 -6.17 11.84
C THR A 69 10.52 -4.98 12.80
N TRP A 70 10.42 -3.75 12.30
CA TRP A 70 10.39 -2.55 13.13
C TRP A 70 9.24 -2.60 14.14
N GLY A 71 8.03 -2.94 13.69
CA GLY A 71 6.83 -3.01 14.51
C GLY A 71 6.94 -3.99 15.67
N ILE A 72 7.61 -5.12 15.46
CA ILE A 72 7.87 -6.12 16.51
C ILE A 72 8.75 -5.51 17.62
N TYR A 73 9.78 -4.73 17.27
CA TYR A 73 10.61 -4.05 18.27
C TYR A 73 9.86 -3.00 19.10
N LEU A 74 8.75 -2.46 18.57
CA LEU A 74 7.92 -1.47 19.26
C LEU A 74 6.83 -2.08 20.15
N LEU A 75 6.63 -3.41 20.16
CA LEU A 75 5.58 -4.05 20.96
C LEU A 75 5.63 -3.70 22.46
N PRO A 76 6.79 -3.71 23.14
CA PRO A 76 6.86 -3.42 24.58
C PRO A 76 6.40 -2.01 24.95
N GLN A 77 6.46 -1.08 24.00
CA GLN A 77 6.05 0.32 24.18
C GLN A 77 4.65 0.58 23.64
N SER A 78 3.93 -0.47 23.23
CA SER A 78 2.66 -0.32 22.53
C SER A 78 1.46 -0.42 23.46
N GLN A 79 0.60 0.59 23.40
CA GLN A 79 -0.69 0.56 24.07
C GLN A 79 -1.71 -0.22 23.23
N PRO A 80 -2.57 -1.03 23.86
CA PRO A 80 -3.61 -1.82 23.18
C PRO A 80 -4.84 -0.96 22.85
N THR A 81 -4.64 0.23 22.25
CA THR A 81 -5.73 1.11 21.80
C THR A 81 -5.79 1.14 20.28
N PHE A 82 -6.99 1.25 19.71
CA PHE A 82 -7.20 1.13 18.27
C PHE A 82 -6.45 2.20 17.47
N ALA A 83 -6.51 3.45 17.94
CA ALA A 83 -5.76 4.56 17.35
C ALA A 83 -4.25 4.31 17.37
N HIS A 84 -3.75 3.72 18.46
CA HIS A 84 -2.35 3.40 18.59
C HIS A 84 -1.92 2.26 17.66
N ILE A 85 -2.76 1.23 17.46
CA ILE A 85 -2.50 0.15 16.49
C ILE A 85 -2.44 0.71 15.06
N LEU A 86 -3.40 1.54 14.67
CA LEU A 86 -3.44 2.17 13.34
C LEU A 86 -2.29 3.16 13.10
N GLY A 87 -1.68 3.68 14.17
CA GLY A 87 -0.50 4.55 14.06
C GLY A 87 0.83 3.80 13.99
N ARG A 88 0.86 2.49 14.24
CA ARG A 88 2.11 1.73 14.39
C ARG A 88 2.53 1.04 13.08
N PRO A 89 3.85 0.94 12.83
CA PRO A 89 4.37 0.36 11.59
C PRO A 89 3.99 -1.11 11.43
N LEU A 90 3.74 -1.85 12.51
CA LEU A 90 3.34 -3.26 12.44
C LEU A 90 2.05 -3.47 11.63
N PHE A 91 1.01 -2.67 11.90
CA PHE A 91 -0.27 -2.75 11.18
C PHE A 91 -0.07 -2.49 9.69
N TRP A 92 0.61 -1.39 9.36
CA TRP A 92 0.89 -1.01 7.97
C TRP A 92 1.84 -1.97 7.27
N GLY A 93 2.74 -2.62 8.00
CA GLY A 93 3.63 -3.66 7.48
C GLY A 93 2.83 -4.85 6.95
N PHE A 94 1.86 -5.36 7.71
CA PHE A 94 0.98 -6.43 7.23
C PHE A 94 0.15 -6.00 6.02
N ILE A 95 -0.47 -4.81 6.07
CA ILE A 95 -1.23 -4.27 4.92
C ILE A 95 -0.33 -4.16 3.67
N SER A 96 0.92 -3.75 3.84
CA SER A 96 1.90 -3.65 2.75
C SER A 96 2.26 -5.01 2.15
N ILE A 97 2.53 -6.01 2.99
CA ILE A 97 2.86 -7.38 2.53
C ILE A 97 1.69 -7.97 1.75
N PHE A 98 0.50 -7.99 2.35
CA PHE A 98 -0.69 -8.57 1.69
C PHE A 98 -1.10 -7.77 0.46
N GLY A 99 -1.04 -6.44 0.53
CA GLY A 99 -1.31 -5.57 -0.62
C GLY A 99 -0.31 -5.78 -1.77
N GLY A 100 0.97 -5.94 -1.46
CA GLY A 100 2.01 -6.19 -2.45
C GLY A 100 1.90 -7.57 -3.11
N ILE A 101 1.53 -8.61 -2.34
CA ILE A 101 1.18 -9.94 -2.89
C ILE A 101 0.00 -9.81 -3.85
N CYS A 102 -1.07 -9.12 -3.44
CA CYS A 102 -2.23 -8.87 -4.30
C CYS A 102 -1.85 -8.13 -5.60
N ALA A 103 -0.97 -7.13 -5.52
CA ALA A 103 -0.48 -6.40 -6.69
C ALA A 103 0.31 -7.32 -7.64
N ASN A 104 1.16 -8.19 -7.10
CA ASN A 104 1.91 -9.16 -7.91
C ASN A 104 0.97 -10.14 -8.64
N TYR A 105 -0.01 -10.72 -7.94
CA TYR A 105 -1.04 -11.55 -8.58
C TYR A 105 -1.85 -10.77 -9.63
N HIS A 106 -2.17 -9.51 -9.36
CA HIS A 106 -2.86 -8.65 -10.31
C HIS A 106 -2.03 -8.39 -11.58
N GLY A 107 -0.70 -8.30 -11.45
CA GLY A 107 0.22 -8.19 -12.59
C GLY A 107 0.13 -9.34 -13.59
N PHE A 108 -0.29 -10.53 -13.17
CA PHE A 108 -0.51 -11.69 -14.04
C PHE A 108 -1.95 -11.83 -14.57
N CYS A 109 -2.87 -10.97 -14.13
CA CYS A 109 -4.26 -11.03 -14.57
C CYS A 109 -4.40 -10.58 -16.03
N ALA A 110 -5.33 -11.19 -16.76
CA ALA A 110 -5.63 -10.86 -18.16
C ALA A 110 -6.03 -9.39 -18.38
N CYS A 111 -6.53 -8.70 -17.33
CA CYS A 111 -6.87 -7.28 -17.39
C CYS A 111 -5.66 -6.35 -17.55
N VAL A 112 -4.49 -6.78 -17.06
CA VAL A 112 -3.21 -6.04 -17.17
C VAL A 112 -2.44 -6.51 -18.40
N ARG A 113 -2.40 -7.84 -18.65
CA ARG A 113 -1.66 -8.45 -19.77
C ARG A 113 -2.16 -7.99 -21.15
N ARG A 114 -3.48 -7.90 -21.36
CA ARG A 114 -4.07 -7.45 -22.65
C ARG A 114 -3.84 -5.95 -22.95
N LYS A 115 -3.29 -5.19 -22.01
CA LYS A 115 -3.17 -3.74 -22.08
C LYS A 115 -1.73 -3.23 -22.05
N SER A 116 -0.76 -4.14 -21.90
CA SER A 116 0.67 -3.81 -21.97
C SER A 116 1.12 -4.08 -23.41
N PRO A 117 1.34 -3.05 -24.25
CA PRO A 117 1.92 -3.25 -25.57
C PRO A 117 3.41 -3.57 -25.40
N GLY A 118 3.82 -4.82 -25.65
CA GLY A 118 5.23 -5.22 -25.60
C GLY A 118 5.55 -6.55 -24.92
N ASP A 119 4.57 -7.35 -24.53
CA ASP A 119 4.76 -8.79 -24.23
C ASP A 119 4.52 -9.63 -25.49
#